data_AF-A0A3D4H3T9-F1
#
_entry.id   AF-A0A3D4H3T9-F1
#
_cell.length_a   1.000
_cell.length_b   1.000
_cell.length_c   1.000
_cell.angle_alpha   90.00
_cell.angle_beta   90.00
_cell.angle_gamma   90.00
#
_symmetry.space_group_name_H-M   'P 1'
#
loop_
_entity.id
_entity.type
_entity.pdbx_description
1 polymer ?
#
loop_
_entity_poly.entity_id
_entity_poly.type
_entity_poly.pdbx_seq_one_letter_code
_entity_poly.pdbx_strand_id
1 'polypeptide(L)'
;MRLTQSKNLRKRLFAVAFVVVALNAISVTFIGCSSEKASKNSEQSLSDSPNQARVLVAAAQEHPDWYLTETCRECHEAEYNDWLGSHHHLAHRRLDPEKDLEAFSQGEVEDQAGRIYQLSGPDPEFSIEEVGSGLPSEVDSVIGETPIRQYLVSFPDGRYQIQGLTWDPHKKQWFNVFGDEDRNQGDWGHWSQQGMNWNSNCAWCHMTDFEKNYDLRTDSYDSQWKIEGISCVQCHSGMQEHVAAARSGDYVPTATEPNIELAMDNCASCHARREELTANGFKAGEAFHDHFRLVLPDLPNAYFVDGKANEENYVYGSLKMSRMGHKGVSCLDCHNPHSHETILPVEDN
;
A
#
# COMPACT_ATOMS: atom_id res chain seq x y z
N MET A 1 19.69 43.75 -43.97
CA MET A 1 20.75 42.99 -44.67
C MET A 1 20.22 41.56 -44.82
N ARG A 2 19.51 41.20 -45.91
CA ARG A 2 20.03 40.57 -47.15
C ARG A 2 20.82 39.27 -46.80
N LEU A 3 20.48 38.05 -47.21
CA LEU A 3 19.99 37.52 -48.52
C LEU A 3 19.60 36.01 -48.32
N THR A 4 18.38 35.57 -48.68
CA THR A 4 17.97 34.73 -49.85
C THR A 4 18.34 33.24 -49.81
N GLN A 5 17.34 32.35 -49.73
CA GLN A 5 16.72 31.53 -50.80
C GLN A 5 17.54 30.32 -51.32
N SER A 6 16.90 29.14 -51.27
CA SER A 6 16.82 28.24 -52.43
C SER A 6 15.62 27.28 -52.26
N LYS A 7 14.78 27.23 -53.30
CA LYS A 7 13.60 26.37 -53.48
C LYS A 7 13.95 25.26 -54.48
N ASN A 8 13.07 24.24 -54.53
CA ASN A 8 12.67 23.46 -55.72
C ASN A 8 13.66 22.35 -56.17
N LEU A 9 13.29 21.15 -56.64
CA LEU A 9 12.04 20.52 -57.10
C LEU A 9 12.39 19.06 -57.49
N ARG A 10 11.50 18.07 -57.31
CA ARG A 10 10.91 17.24 -58.41
C ARG A 10 10.26 15.94 -57.93
N LYS A 11 8.95 15.90 -58.20
CA LYS A 11 8.03 14.77 -58.31
C LYS A 11 8.53 13.68 -59.28
N ARG A 12 8.06 12.44 -59.09
CA ARG A 12 7.44 11.61 -60.16
C ARG A 12 6.57 10.50 -59.57
N LEU A 13 5.29 10.52 -59.98
CA LEU A 13 4.29 9.46 -59.91
C LEU A 13 4.68 8.29 -60.82
N PHE A 14 4.20 7.07 -60.53
CA PHE A 14 3.48 6.23 -61.51
C PHE A 14 2.51 5.28 -60.79
N ALA A 15 1.39 4.99 -61.47
CA ALA A 15 0.15 4.43 -60.97
C ALA A 15 -0.23 3.13 -61.73
N VAL A 16 -1.10 2.30 -61.11
CA VAL A 16 -2.18 1.47 -61.72
C VAL A 16 -1.73 0.16 -62.44
N ALA A 17 -2.39 -1.02 -62.42
CA ALA A 17 -3.77 -1.53 -62.25
C ALA A 17 -3.75 -2.97 -61.64
N PHE A 18 -4.70 -3.40 -60.78
CA PHE A 18 -6.00 -4.07 -61.03
C PHE A 18 -6.00 -5.32 -61.94
N VAL A 19 -6.37 -6.50 -61.40
CA VAL A 19 -7.29 -7.51 -61.99
C VAL A 19 -7.91 -8.38 -60.87
N VAL A 20 -9.20 -8.68 -61.04
CA VAL A 20 -10.20 -9.32 -60.17
C VAL A 20 -10.39 -10.81 -60.60
N VAL A 21 -11.00 -11.65 -59.74
CA VAL A 21 -12.14 -12.59 -60.03
C VAL A 21 -12.05 -14.01 -59.41
N ALA A 22 -13.03 -14.25 -58.51
CA ALA A 22 -13.91 -15.42 -58.26
C ALA A 22 -13.45 -16.76 -57.64
N LEU A 23 -14.08 -17.03 -56.48
CA LEU A 23 -14.99 -18.15 -56.11
C LEU A 23 -14.80 -19.53 -56.77
N ASN A 24 -14.77 -20.57 -55.92
CA ASN A 24 -15.70 -21.71 -55.99
C ASN A 24 -15.73 -22.49 -54.66
N ALA A 25 -16.95 -22.79 -54.22
CA ALA A 25 -17.26 -23.78 -53.18
C ALA A 25 -17.41 -25.17 -53.82
N ILE A 26 -17.24 -26.25 -53.04
CA ILE A 26 -18.12 -27.43 -52.96
C ILE A 26 -17.52 -28.47 -52.01
N SER A 27 -18.37 -28.92 -51.08
CA SER A 27 -18.22 -29.95 -50.07
C SER A 27 -18.14 -31.37 -50.65
N VAL A 28 -17.40 -32.28 -50.00
CA VAL A 28 -17.76 -33.71 -49.95
C VAL A 28 -17.41 -34.28 -48.56
N THR A 29 -18.46 -34.78 -47.91
CA THR A 29 -18.54 -35.59 -46.69
C THR A 29 -18.31 -37.07 -47.01
N PHE A 30 -17.62 -37.80 -46.13
CA PHE A 30 -17.83 -39.23 -45.80
C PHE A 30 -17.36 -39.40 -44.34
N ILE A 31 -18.24 -39.52 -43.34
CA ILE A 31 -19.03 -40.68 -42.90
C ILE A 31 -18.19 -41.78 -42.23
N GLY A 32 -18.42 -41.91 -40.92
CA GLY A 32 -18.61 -43.18 -40.20
C GLY A 32 -17.38 -43.72 -39.46
N CYS A 33 -17.48 -44.32 -38.27
CA CYS A 33 -18.57 -44.63 -37.35
C CYS A 33 -17.88 -45.07 -36.03
N SER A 34 -18.29 -44.52 -34.88
CA SER A 34 -19.11 -45.18 -33.83
C SER A 34 -18.28 -46.05 -32.85
N SER A 35 -18.64 -46.29 -31.58
CA SER A 35 -19.81 -45.94 -30.78
C SER A 35 -19.42 -45.98 -29.28
N GLU A 36 -19.90 -45.02 -28.49
CA GLU A 36 -20.89 -45.18 -27.39
C GLU A 36 -20.42 -45.87 -26.09
N LYS A 37 -20.56 -45.16 -24.97
CA LYS A 37 -21.77 -45.31 -24.12
C LYS A 37 -21.89 -44.19 -23.08
N ALA A 38 -23.12 -43.68 -22.98
CA ALA A 38 -23.59 -42.68 -22.04
C ALA A 38 -24.02 -43.30 -20.70
N SER A 39 -24.04 -42.49 -19.64
CA SER A 39 -24.98 -42.63 -18.53
C SER A 39 -25.32 -41.26 -17.95
N LYS A 40 -26.61 -40.99 -17.83
CA LYS A 40 -27.24 -39.82 -17.21
C LYS A 40 -27.22 -39.93 -15.68
N ASN A 41 -27.24 -38.78 -14.99
CA ASN A 41 -28.08 -38.44 -13.82
C ASN A 41 -27.83 -36.95 -13.49
N SER A 42 -28.77 -36.08 -13.84
CA SER A 42 -29.87 -35.55 -13.00
C SER A 42 -29.45 -34.30 -12.24
N GLU A 43 -30.02 -33.17 -12.66
CA GLU A 43 -29.92 -31.85 -12.04
C GLU A 43 -30.37 -31.89 -10.59
N GLN A 44 -29.60 -31.24 -9.71
CA GLN A 44 -30.12 -30.68 -8.49
C GLN A 44 -29.47 -29.31 -8.28
N SER A 45 -30.26 -28.27 -8.54
CA SER A 45 -29.94 -26.88 -8.26
C SER A 45 -29.89 -26.64 -6.75
N LEU A 46 -28.78 -26.10 -6.27
CA LEU A 46 -28.72 -25.39 -4.99
C LEU A 46 -28.17 -24.00 -5.29
N SER A 47 -29.08 -23.03 -5.30
CA SER A 47 -28.80 -21.67 -4.90
C SER A 47 -28.26 -21.69 -3.48
N ASP A 48 -27.16 -20.98 -3.20
CA ASP A 48 -26.97 -20.21 -1.96
C ASP A 48 -25.70 -19.34 -2.05
N SER A 49 -25.81 -18.17 -1.42
CA SER A 49 -24.96 -16.97 -1.38
C SER A 49 -23.43 -17.16 -1.30
N PRO A 50 -22.60 -16.30 -1.94
CA PRO A 50 -21.15 -16.31 -1.76
C PRO A 50 -20.77 -15.43 -0.56
N ASN A 51 -21.07 -15.87 0.65
CA ASN A 51 -20.49 -15.27 1.86
C ASN A 51 -20.04 -16.37 2.82
N GLN A 52 -19.02 -17.13 2.39
CA GLN A 52 -18.19 -17.94 3.27
C GLN A 52 -16.77 -17.89 2.71
N ALA A 53 -15.90 -17.23 3.48
CA ALA A 53 -14.50 -17.55 3.63
C ALA A 53 -13.84 -18.08 2.35
N ARG A 54 -13.31 -17.17 1.53
CA ARG A 54 -12.14 -17.47 0.70
C ARG A 54 -10.94 -17.70 1.64
N VAL A 55 -10.99 -18.82 2.36
CA VAL A 55 -9.80 -19.57 2.70
C VAL A 55 -9.21 -19.98 1.35
N LEU A 56 -8.24 -19.20 0.89
CA LEU A 56 -7.34 -19.56 -0.19
C LEU A 56 -6.49 -20.74 0.30
N VAL A 57 -7.10 -21.93 0.35
CA VAL A 57 -6.38 -23.20 0.28
C VAL A 57 -6.77 -23.80 -1.06
N ALA A 58 -6.24 -23.18 -2.12
CA ALA A 58 -6.33 -23.70 -3.47
C ALA A 58 -4.90 -23.82 -4.01
N ALA A 59 -4.45 -25.07 -4.13
CA ALA A 59 -3.18 -25.55 -4.67
C ALA A 59 -1.93 -25.19 -3.83
N ALA A 60 -1.40 -26.20 -3.14
CA ALA A 60 -0.01 -26.23 -2.70
C ALA A 60 0.92 -26.19 -3.93
N GLN A 61 1.18 -24.99 -4.45
CA GLN A 61 2.55 -24.61 -4.74
C GLN A 61 3.24 -24.48 -3.39
N GLU A 62 4.47 -24.99 -3.26
CA GLU A 62 5.35 -24.72 -2.13
C GLU A 62 5.61 -23.20 -2.07
N HIS A 63 4.64 -22.43 -1.58
CA HIS A 63 4.82 -21.04 -1.26
C HIS A 63 5.65 -21.01 0.01
N PRO A 64 6.84 -20.41 -0.02
CA PRO A 64 7.73 -20.45 1.12
C PRO A 64 7.10 -19.61 2.24
N ASP A 65 6.90 -20.22 3.41
CA ASP A 65 6.17 -19.65 4.56
C ASP A 65 7.03 -18.74 5.44
N TRP A 66 8.32 -18.58 5.11
CA TRP A 66 9.30 -17.84 5.92
C TRP A 66 8.92 -16.39 6.25
N TYR A 67 8.01 -15.79 5.48
CA TYR A 67 7.57 -14.41 5.68
C TYR A 67 6.36 -14.28 6.60
N LEU A 68 5.64 -15.38 6.86
CA LEU A 68 4.43 -15.35 7.68
C LEU A 68 4.76 -15.07 9.14
N THR A 69 3.94 -14.24 9.78
CA THR A 69 4.08 -13.88 11.19
C THR A 69 3.93 -15.09 12.11
N GLU A 70 3.10 -16.06 11.72
CA GLU A 70 2.91 -17.32 12.44
C GLU A 70 4.17 -18.17 12.45
N THR A 71 4.93 -18.17 11.35
CA THR A 71 6.22 -18.87 11.25
C THR A 71 7.22 -18.27 12.21
N CYS A 72 7.24 -16.94 12.37
CA CYS A 72 8.08 -16.27 13.36
C CYS A 72 7.67 -16.64 14.80
N ARG A 73 6.36 -16.66 15.08
CA ARG A 73 5.80 -16.98 16.41
C ARG A 73 6.21 -18.35 16.94
N GLU A 74 6.45 -19.33 16.06
CA GLU A 74 6.88 -20.68 16.44
C GLU A 74 8.14 -20.68 17.34
N CYS A 75 9.03 -19.70 17.16
CA CYS A 75 10.26 -19.54 17.95
C CYS A 75 10.34 -18.22 18.73
N HIS A 76 9.61 -17.19 18.30
CA HIS A 76 9.65 -15.81 18.83
C HIS A 76 8.28 -15.38 19.38
N GLU A 77 7.71 -16.18 20.28
CA GLU A 77 6.37 -15.92 20.83
C GLU A 77 6.30 -14.61 21.62
N ALA A 78 7.36 -14.26 22.36
CA ALA A 78 7.39 -13.03 23.14
C ALA A 78 7.35 -11.79 22.24
N GLU A 79 8.23 -11.73 21.23
CA GLU A 79 8.28 -10.63 20.28
C GLU A 79 7.00 -10.54 19.44
N TYR A 80 6.43 -11.70 19.05
CA TYR A 80 5.14 -11.74 18.36
C TYR A 80 4.03 -11.13 19.22
N ASN A 81 3.97 -11.45 20.52
CA ASN A 81 2.95 -10.92 21.42
C ASN A 81 3.11 -9.41 21.66
N ASP A 82 4.35 -8.90 21.71
CA ASP A 82 4.62 -7.46 21.77
C ASP A 82 4.17 -6.76 20.48
N TRP A 83 4.41 -7.38 19.32
CA TRP A 83 4.03 -6.84 18.01
C TRP A 83 2.52 -6.88 17.74
N LEU A 84 1.85 -7.96 18.15
CA LEU A 84 0.44 -8.19 17.85
C LEU A 84 -0.42 -7.11 18.53
N GLY A 85 -1.08 -6.30 17.70
CA GLY A 85 -1.94 -5.20 18.15
C GLY A 85 -1.21 -3.86 18.31
N SER A 86 0.11 -3.84 18.12
CA SER A 86 0.88 -2.59 18.00
C SER A 86 0.45 -1.76 16.79
N HIS A 87 0.86 -0.49 16.76
CA HIS A 87 0.60 0.39 15.61
C HIS A 87 1.31 -0.04 14.32
N HIS A 88 2.38 -0.84 14.38
CA HIS A 88 2.96 -1.43 13.16
C HIS A 88 2.10 -2.59 12.64
N HIS A 89 1.65 -3.47 13.51
CA HIS A 89 0.70 -4.53 13.13
C HIS A 89 -0.58 -3.93 12.53
N LEU A 90 -1.10 -2.87 13.13
CA LEU A 90 -2.34 -2.22 12.72
C LEU A 90 -2.12 -1.01 11.78
N ALA A 91 -0.92 -0.89 11.17
CA ALA A 91 -0.62 0.21 10.26
C ALA A 91 -1.56 0.18 9.04
N HIS A 92 -1.93 -1.01 8.59
CA HIS A 92 -2.97 -1.26 7.59
C HIS A 92 -3.71 -2.55 7.97
N ARG A 93 -5.01 -2.59 7.73
CA ARG A 93 -5.82 -3.80 7.92
C ARG A 93 -7.02 -3.82 6.99
N ARG A 94 -7.56 -5.02 6.75
CA ARG A 94 -8.94 -5.18 6.28
C ARG A 94 -9.95 -4.59 7.28
N LEU A 95 -11.11 -4.27 6.72
CA LEU A 95 -12.27 -3.84 7.48
C LEU A 95 -12.68 -4.94 8.45
N ASP A 96 -12.96 -4.52 9.67
CA ASP A 96 -13.37 -5.38 10.76
C ASP A 96 -14.70 -4.82 11.31
N PRO A 97 -15.82 -5.53 11.13
CA PRO A 97 -17.11 -5.07 11.62
C PRO A 97 -17.13 -4.75 13.13
N GLU A 98 -16.29 -5.40 13.94
CA GLU A 98 -16.21 -5.09 15.37
C GLU A 98 -15.58 -3.71 15.63
N LYS A 99 -14.67 -3.28 14.75
CA LYS A 99 -13.96 -2.00 14.88
C LYS A 99 -14.59 -0.86 14.09
N ASP A 100 -15.12 -1.14 12.91
CA ASP A 100 -15.46 -0.11 11.91
C ASP A 100 -16.96 0.20 11.85
N LEU A 101 -17.83 -0.71 12.29
CA LEU A 101 -19.28 -0.54 12.15
C LEU A 101 -19.80 0.75 12.79
N GLU A 102 -19.24 1.16 13.93
CA GLU A 102 -19.65 2.40 14.59
C GLU A 102 -19.46 3.63 13.69
N ALA A 103 -18.35 3.70 12.95
CA ALA A 103 -18.04 4.82 12.07
C ALA A 103 -19.04 4.90 10.90
N PHE A 104 -19.39 3.76 10.30
CA PHE A 104 -20.28 3.70 9.14
C PHE A 104 -21.79 3.73 9.49
N SER A 105 -22.13 3.60 10.78
CA SER A 105 -23.51 3.67 11.26
C SER A 105 -24.06 5.10 11.40
N GLN A 106 -23.25 6.13 11.13
CA GLN A 106 -23.63 7.54 11.32
C GLN A 106 -24.58 8.09 10.25
N GLY A 107 -24.72 7.41 9.10
CA GLY A 107 -25.59 7.84 8.00
C GLY A 107 -24.99 9.00 7.21
N GLU A 108 -25.71 10.12 7.12
CA GLU A 108 -25.23 11.33 6.43
C GLU A 108 -24.30 12.14 7.34
N VAL A 109 -23.15 12.55 6.81
CA VAL A 109 -22.15 13.34 7.51
C VAL A 109 -21.75 14.53 6.63
N GLU A 110 -21.69 15.71 7.23
CA GLU A 110 -21.11 16.91 6.60
C GLU A 110 -19.72 17.17 7.20
N ASP A 111 -18.71 17.33 6.35
CA ASP A 111 -17.35 17.64 6.80
C ASP A 111 -17.15 19.14 7.07
N GLN A 112 -15.96 19.51 7.55
CA GLN A 112 -15.63 20.91 7.89
C GLN A 112 -15.53 21.83 6.66
N ALA A 113 -15.44 21.29 5.44
CA ALA A 113 -15.49 22.04 4.19
C ALA A 113 -16.90 22.11 3.59
N GLY A 114 -17.91 21.54 4.25
CA GLY A 114 -19.30 21.52 3.79
C GLY A 114 -19.61 20.43 2.75
N ARG A 115 -18.73 19.43 2.59
CA ARG A 115 -19.00 18.27 1.73
C ARG A 115 -19.89 17.28 2.46
N ILE A 116 -20.87 16.75 1.75
CA ILE A 116 -21.82 15.78 2.27
C ILE A 116 -21.38 14.38 1.85
N TYR A 117 -21.33 13.48 2.82
CA TYR A 117 -21.02 12.08 2.65
C TYR A 117 -22.18 11.20 3.11
N GLN A 118 -22.47 10.16 2.34
CA GLN A 118 -23.37 9.10 2.76
C GLN A 118 -22.53 7.87 3.16
N LEU A 119 -22.67 7.46 4.41
CA LEU A 119 -21.99 6.29 4.95
C LEU A 119 -22.97 5.12 5.04
N SER A 120 -22.48 3.92 4.71
CA SER A 120 -23.24 2.68 4.87
C SER A 120 -22.33 1.49 5.13
N GLY A 121 -22.89 0.42 5.68
CA GLY A 121 -22.20 -0.85 5.90
C GLY A 121 -22.70 -1.58 7.14
N PRO A 122 -22.42 -2.89 7.26
CA PRO A 122 -21.58 -3.68 6.37
C PRO A 122 -22.36 -4.45 5.29
N ASP A 123 -23.67 -4.25 5.13
CA ASP A 123 -24.49 -5.06 4.19
C ASP A 123 -24.94 -4.22 2.97
N PRO A 124 -24.49 -4.52 1.73
CA PRO A 124 -23.62 -5.65 1.36
C PRO A 124 -22.13 -5.43 1.69
N GLU A 125 -21.66 -4.18 1.75
CA GLU A 125 -20.27 -3.79 2.03
C GLU A 125 -20.22 -2.41 2.72
N PHE A 126 -19.04 -2.02 3.22
CA PHE A 126 -18.82 -0.67 3.75
C PHE A 126 -18.62 0.35 2.61
N SER A 127 -19.21 1.54 2.75
CA SER A 127 -19.14 2.58 1.73
C SER A 127 -19.03 4.00 2.32
N ILE A 128 -18.22 4.83 1.65
CA ILE A 128 -18.12 6.29 1.85
C ILE A 128 -18.41 6.95 0.50
N GLU A 129 -19.65 7.39 0.29
CA GLU A 129 -20.05 8.11 -0.92
C GLU A 129 -19.98 9.62 -0.67
N GLU A 130 -19.11 10.33 -1.39
CA GLU A 130 -19.21 11.79 -1.48
C GLU A 130 -20.38 12.16 -2.41
N VAL A 131 -21.43 12.76 -1.86
CA VAL A 131 -22.71 12.97 -2.54
C VAL A 131 -22.52 13.84 -3.77
N GLY A 132 -22.92 13.31 -4.93
CA GLY A 132 -22.85 14.01 -6.22
C GLY A 132 -21.47 13.98 -6.88
N SER A 133 -20.46 13.33 -6.28
CA SER A 133 -19.13 13.20 -6.86
C SER A 133 -19.06 12.30 -8.09
N GLY A 134 -19.89 11.25 -8.14
CA GLY A 134 -19.84 10.19 -9.14
C GLY A 134 -18.60 9.30 -9.06
N LEU A 135 -17.83 9.39 -7.96
CA LEU A 135 -16.63 8.60 -7.71
C LEU A 135 -16.97 7.24 -7.07
N PRO A 136 -16.07 6.25 -7.16
CA PRO A 136 -16.20 5.01 -6.40
C PRO A 136 -16.34 5.29 -4.90
N SER A 137 -17.13 4.46 -4.21
CA SER A 137 -17.44 4.64 -2.79
C SER A 137 -17.23 3.38 -1.95
N GLU A 138 -16.94 2.24 -2.56
CA GLU A 138 -16.69 0.97 -1.87
C GLU A 138 -15.37 1.06 -1.10
N VAL A 139 -15.42 0.73 0.19
CA VAL A 139 -14.24 0.75 1.05
C VAL A 139 -13.58 -0.62 1.04
N ASP A 140 -12.29 -0.66 0.70
CA ASP A 140 -11.51 -1.89 0.63
C ASP A 140 -10.83 -2.23 1.97
N SER A 141 -10.27 -1.21 2.62
CA SER A 141 -9.37 -1.36 3.77
C SER A 141 -9.23 -0.05 4.55
N VAL A 142 -8.43 -0.09 5.62
CA VAL A 142 -8.20 1.05 6.50
C VAL A 142 -6.73 1.11 6.93
N ILE A 143 -6.18 2.32 7.00
CA ILE A 143 -4.86 2.59 7.57
C ILE A 143 -4.99 3.36 8.88
N GLY A 144 -4.06 3.05 9.79
CA GLY A 144 -4.07 3.55 11.15
C GLY A 144 -5.09 2.85 12.05
N GLU A 145 -4.94 3.05 13.35
CA GLU A 145 -5.84 2.48 14.36
C GLU A 145 -6.26 3.56 15.37
N THR A 146 -5.27 4.19 16.03
CA THR A 146 -5.45 5.33 16.90
C THR A 146 -4.29 6.31 16.71
N PRO A 147 -4.49 7.63 16.80
CA PRO A 147 -5.75 8.31 17.14
C PRO A 147 -6.72 8.49 15.96
N ILE A 148 -6.36 8.03 14.76
CA ILE A 148 -7.14 8.23 13.53
C ILE A 148 -7.19 6.95 12.70
N ARG A 149 -8.29 6.79 11.96
CA ARG A 149 -8.48 5.75 10.95
C ARG A 149 -8.90 6.40 9.64
N GLN A 150 -8.15 6.13 8.58
CA GLN A 150 -8.44 6.62 7.23
C GLN A 150 -8.75 5.43 6.32
N TYR A 151 -9.82 5.55 5.54
CA TYR A 151 -10.39 4.46 4.76
C TYR A 151 -9.98 4.55 3.29
N LEU A 152 -9.70 3.40 2.68
CA LEU A 152 -9.22 3.30 1.32
C LEU A 152 -10.36 2.88 0.39
N VAL A 153 -10.45 3.55 -0.76
CA VAL A 153 -11.38 3.24 -1.85
C VAL A 153 -10.59 2.72 -3.05
N SER A 154 -11.03 1.61 -3.61
CA SER A 154 -10.40 1.00 -4.79
C SER A 154 -10.93 1.62 -6.09
N PHE A 155 -10.05 1.78 -7.07
CA PHE A 155 -10.37 2.30 -8.40
C PHE A 155 -10.10 1.22 -9.47
N PRO A 156 -10.82 1.24 -10.60
CA PRO A 156 -10.69 0.20 -11.65
C PRO A 156 -9.31 0.07 -12.31
N ASP A 157 -8.44 1.07 -12.15
CA ASP A 157 -7.07 1.12 -12.70
C ASP A 157 -6.01 0.69 -11.67
N GLY A 158 -6.43 0.06 -10.57
CA GLY A 158 -5.56 -0.45 -9.51
C GLY A 158 -5.09 0.62 -8.52
N ARG A 159 -5.52 1.88 -8.68
CA ARG A 159 -5.32 2.89 -7.65
C ARG A 159 -6.15 2.53 -6.42
N TYR A 160 -5.53 2.69 -5.25
CA TYR A 160 -6.22 2.88 -3.99
C TYR A 160 -6.11 4.35 -3.62
N GLN A 161 -7.23 4.95 -3.25
CA GLN A 161 -7.31 6.33 -2.80
C GLN A 161 -7.63 6.37 -1.32
N ILE A 162 -6.90 7.20 -0.57
CA ILE A 162 -7.22 7.45 0.83
C ILE A 162 -8.31 8.53 0.91
N GLN A 163 -9.40 8.25 1.62
CA GLN A 163 -10.49 9.20 1.79
C GLN A 163 -10.05 10.43 2.60
N GLY A 164 -10.57 11.60 2.22
CA GLY A 164 -10.38 12.83 3.00
C GLY A 164 -11.17 12.82 4.30
N LEU A 165 -12.34 12.15 4.29
CA LEU A 165 -13.17 11.94 5.47
C LEU A 165 -12.53 10.86 6.36
N THR A 166 -12.09 11.28 7.54
CA THR A 166 -11.29 10.50 8.49
C THR A 166 -12.03 10.31 9.80
N TRP A 167 -11.88 9.14 10.42
CA TRP A 167 -12.54 8.80 11.68
C TRP A 167 -11.58 8.94 12.87
N ASP A 168 -12.00 9.64 13.92
CA ASP A 168 -11.36 9.65 15.23
C ASP A 168 -12.11 8.66 16.15
N PRO A 169 -11.59 7.45 16.41
CA PRO A 169 -12.27 6.46 17.25
C PRO A 169 -12.33 6.84 18.74
N HIS A 170 -11.53 7.80 19.21
CA HIS A 170 -11.60 8.26 20.60
C HIS A 170 -12.74 9.27 20.79
N LYS A 171 -12.84 10.23 19.87
CA LYS A 171 -13.91 11.24 19.89
C LYS A 171 -15.19 10.76 19.24
N LYS A 172 -15.13 9.64 18.51
CA LYS A 172 -16.24 9.04 17.77
C LYS A 172 -16.86 10.03 16.80
N GLN A 173 -16.01 10.67 15.99
CA GLN A 173 -16.43 11.68 15.03
C GLN A 173 -15.67 11.55 13.73
N TRP A 174 -16.35 11.92 12.64
CA TRP A 174 -15.76 12.13 11.34
C TRP A 174 -15.21 13.56 11.22
N PHE A 175 -14.11 13.71 10.49
CA PHE A 175 -13.54 15.01 10.16
C PHE A 175 -12.80 14.95 8.83
N ASN A 176 -12.67 16.09 8.17
CA ASN A 176 -11.82 16.26 7.01
C ASN A 176 -10.36 16.40 7.47
N VAL A 177 -9.48 15.54 6.96
CA VAL A 177 -8.04 15.56 7.27
C VAL A 177 -7.36 16.89 6.94
N PHE A 178 -7.93 17.68 6.03
CA PHE A 178 -7.46 19.01 5.65
C PHE A 178 -8.24 20.15 6.32
N GLY A 179 -9.02 19.88 7.37
CA GLY A 179 -9.79 20.90 8.07
C GLY A 179 -10.88 21.52 7.20
N ASP A 180 -10.96 22.83 7.16
CA ASP A 180 -11.95 23.60 6.38
C ASP A 180 -11.52 23.84 4.92
N GLU A 181 -10.45 23.20 4.45
CA GLU A 181 -10.03 23.29 3.05
C GLU A 181 -11.00 22.60 2.08
N ASP A 182 -11.62 23.40 1.22
CA ASP A 182 -12.45 22.93 0.11
C ASP A 182 -11.61 22.58 -1.13
N ARG A 183 -10.99 21.40 -1.09
CA ARG A 183 -10.28 20.82 -2.24
C ARG A 183 -11.28 20.20 -3.22
N ASN A 184 -11.25 20.63 -4.47
CA ASN A 184 -12.15 20.15 -5.53
C ASN A 184 -11.53 18.96 -6.27
N GLN A 185 -12.33 18.15 -6.99
CA GLN A 185 -11.85 16.97 -7.73
C GLN A 185 -10.70 17.23 -8.74
N GLY A 186 -10.50 18.47 -9.18
CA GLY A 186 -9.37 18.84 -10.04
C GLY A 186 -8.06 19.13 -9.28
N ASP A 187 -8.14 19.37 -7.97
CA ASP A 187 -7.00 19.79 -7.14
C ASP A 187 -6.14 18.58 -6.79
N TRP A 188 -4.81 18.76 -6.86
CA TRP A 188 -3.86 17.68 -6.60
C TRP A 188 -4.09 16.98 -5.26
N GLY A 189 -4.48 17.73 -4.23
CA GLY A 189 -4.72 17.24 -2.88
C GLY A 189 -6.14 16.77 -2.58
N HIS A 190 -7.04 16.71 -3.57
CA HIS A 190 -8.34 16.07 -3.41
C HIS A 190 -8.16 14.55 -3.24
N TRP A 191 -9.05 13.92 -2.48
CA TRP A 191 -8.92 12.50 -2.12
C TRP A 191 -8.88 11.56 -3.33
N SER A 192 -9.51 11.94 -4.45
CA SER A 192 -9.48 11.17 -5.70
C SER A 192 -8.25 11.40 -6.57
N GLN A 193 -7.34 12.30 -6.19
CA GLN A 193 -6.24 12.80 -7.01
C GLN A 193 -4.87 12.32 -6.47
N GLN A 194 -3.79 12.68 -7.17
CA GLN A 194 -2.46 12.10 -6.95
C GLN A 194 -1.87 12.38 -5.55
N GLY A 195 -2.27 13.47 -4.89
CA GLY A 195 -1.82 13.77 -3.53
C GLY A 195 -2.38 12.85 -2.46
N MET A 196 -3.41 12.08 -2.78
CA MET A 196 -4.08 11.13 -1.89
C MET A 196 -4.01 9.69 -2.42
N ASN A 197 -3.18 9.47 -3.44
CA ASN A 197 -2.94 8.13 -3.98
C ASN A 197 -2.15 7.28 -2.99
N TRP A 198 -2.79 6.26 -2.44
CA TRP A 198 -2.21 5.41 -1.40
C TRP A 198 -1.02 4.59 -1.91
N ASN A 199 -1.09 4.05 -3.13
CA ASN A 199 -0.03 3.21 -3.70
C ASN A 199 1.34 3.91 -3.73
N SER A 200 1.35 5.20 -4.08
CA SER A 200 2.58 5.99 -4.24
C SER A 200 3.02 6.73 -2.98
N ASN A 201 2.08 7.15 -2.13
CA ASN A 201 2.38 7.99 -0.97
C ASN A 201 2.44 7.23 0.36
N CYS A 202 1.69 6.14 0.51
CA CYS A 202 1.46 5.52 1.83
C CYS A 202 1.94 4.06 1.89
N ALA A 203 1.71 3.29 0.83
CA ALA A 203 1.81 1.83 0.87
C ALA A 203 3.17 1.30 1.34
N TRP A 204 4.28 1.94 0.94
CA TRP A 204 5.63 1.57 1.40
C TRP A 204 5.74 1.51 2.93
N CYS A 205 5.13 2.46 3.64
CA CYS A 205 5.21 2.58 5.09
C CYS A 205 4.10 1.80 5.81
N HIS A 206 3.16 1.20 5.06
CA HIS A 206 1.94 0.60 5.60
C HIS A 206 1.74 -0.87 5.18
N MET A 207 2.64 -1.43 4.38
CA MET A 207 2.60 -2.81 3.91
C MET A 207 3.96 -3.48 4.09
N THR A 208 3.95 -4.81 4.17
CA THR A 208 5.17 -5.62 4.21
C THR A 208 5.56 -6.07 2.81
N ASP A 209 6.82 -5.83 2.45
CA ASP A 209 7.43 -6.22 1.16
C ASP A 209 6.62 -5.68 -0.02
N PHE A 210 6.36 -4.38 0.01
CA PHE A 210 5.52 -3.70 -0.98
C PHE A 210 6.24 -3.50 -2.31
N GLU A 211 5.58 -3.91 -3.39
CA GLU A 211 5.95 -3.63 -4.76
C GLU A 211 4.92 -2.70 -5.42
N LYS A 212 5.31 -1.45 -5.67
CA LYS A 212 4.45 -0.43 -6.28
C LYS A 212 3.88 -0.81 -7.66
N ASN A 213 4.70 -1.40 -8.53
CA ASN A 213 4.32 -1.88 -9.87
C ASN A 213 3.47 -0.89 -10.69
N TYR A 214 3.93 0.35 -10.78
CA TYR A 214 3.27 1.40 -11.55
C TYR A 214 3.64 1.31 -13.05
N ASP A 215 2.64 1.30 -13.93
CA ASP A 215 2.82 1.36 -15.39
C ASP A 215 2.57 2.79 -15.90
N LEU A 216 3.65 3.44 -16.33
CA LEU A 216 3.65 4.79 -16.89
C LEU A 216 2.82 4.95 -18.17
N ARG A 217 2.65 3.89 -18.96
CA ARG A 217 1.96 3.94 -20.26
C ARG A 217 0.45 3.90 -20.11
N THR A 218 -0.03 3.16 -19.12
CA THR A 218 -1.46 3.00 -18.83
C THR A 218 -1.92 3.86 -17.66
N ASP A 219 -1.00 4.50 -16.93
CA ASP A 219 -1.27 5.25 -15.70
C ASP A 219 -2.07 4.41 -14.69
N SER A 220 -1.58 3.20 -14.45
CA SER A 220 -2.24 2.20 -13.61
C SER A 220 -1.26 1.55 -12.65
N TYR A 221 -1.79 0.93 -11.61
CA TYR A 221 -1.00 0.21 -10.61
C TYR A 221 -1.35 -1.28 -10.63
N ASP A 222 -0.35 -2.14 -10.46
CA ASP A 222 -0.51 -3.57 -10.16
C ASP A 222 0.24 -3.90 -8.87
N SER A 223 -0.04 -3.11 -7.82
CA SER A 223 0.72 -3.16 -6.59
C SER A 223 0.58 -4.51 -5.88
N GLN A 224 1.69 -5.02 -5.34
CA GLN A 224 1.75 -6.30 -4.63
C GLN A 224 2.39 -6.13 -3.25
N TRP A 225 2.09 -7.03 -2.34
CA TRP A 225 2.67 -7.09 -1.00
C TRP A 225 2.56 -8.50 -0.45
N LYS A 226 3.35 -8.83 0.58
CA LYS A 226 3.28 -10.13 1.26
C LYS A 226 2.27 -10.15 2.40
N ILE A 227 2.28 -9.12 3.23
CA ILE A 227 1.45 -9.01 4.45
C ILE A 227 0.91 -7.59 4.57
N GLU A 228 -0.33 -7.47 5.00
CA GLU A 228 -0.96 -6.19 5.35
C GLU A 228 -0.42 -5.65 6.67
N GLY A 229 -0.08 -4.38 6.70
CA GLY A 229 0.62 -3.78 7.84
C GLY A 229 2.12 -4.05 7.84
N ILE A 230 2.79 -3.64 8.91
CA ILE A 230 4.24 -3.76 9.07
C ILE A 230 4.54 -4.98 9.95
N SER A 231 5.07 -6.02 9.32
CA SER A 231 5.38 -7.31 9.94
C SER A 231 6.88 -7.55 10.12
N CYS A 232 7.24 -8.70 10.69
CA CYS A 232 8.61 -9.08 11.02
C CYS A 232 9.59 -8.87 9.86
N VAL A 233 9.23 -9.34 8.66
CA VAL A 233 10.15 -9.34 7.51
C VAL A 233 10.28 -7.98 6.82
N GLN A 234 9.50 -6.98 7.24
CA GLN A 234 9.74 -5.60 6.85
C GLN A 234 11.00 -5.04 7.52
N CYS A 235 11.39 -5.58 8.69
CA CYS A 235 12.57 -5.15 9.43
C CYS A 235 13.68 -6.20 9.48
N HIS A 236 13.33 -7.49 9.39
CA HIS A 236 14.27 -8.60 9.43
C HIS A 236 14.53 -9.16 8.03
N SER A 237 15.76 -8.99 7.54
CA SER A 237 16.23 -9.51 6.24
C SER A 237 16.80 -10.92 6.33
N GLY A 238 16.83 -11.66 5.22
CA GLY A 238 17.45 -13.00 5.15
C GLY A 238 16.64 -14.09 5.87
N MET A 239 15.34 -13.89 5.99
CA MET A 239 14.46 -14.76 6.78
C MET A 239 14.23 -16.14 6.15
N GLN A 240 14.35 -16.25 4.83
CA GLN A 240 14.24 -17.55 4.15
C GLN A 240 15.33 -18.52 4.63
N GLU A 241 16.59 -18.11 4.57
CA GLU A 241 17.73 -18.91 5.02
C GLU A 241 17.71 -19.12 6.54
N HIS A 242 17.32 -18.08 7.29
CA HIS A 242 17.19 -18.14 8.74
C HIS A 242 16.18 -19.20 9.18
N VAL A 243 14.95 -19.16 8.66
CA VAL A 243 13.89 -20.12 9.00
C VAL A 243 14.28 -21.54 8.59
N ALA A 244 14.88 -21.70 7.40
CA ALA A 244 15.36 -23.00 6.95
C ALA A 244 16.42 -23.60 7.89
N ALA A 245 17.42 -22.81 8.29
CA ALA A 245 18.46 -23.24 9.21
C ALA A 245 17.93 -23.50 10.63
N ALA A 246 17.00 -22.68 11.12
CA ALA A 246 16.40 -22.86 12.44
C ALA A 246 15.61 -24.17 12.51
N ARG A 247 14.81 -24.47 11.47
CA ARG A 247 14.03 -25.71 11.39
C ARG A 247 14.88 -26.96 11.20
N SER A 248 16.04 -26.87 10.53
CA SER A 248 16.96 -28.01 10.40
C SER A 248 17.82 -28.24 11.65
N GLY A 249 17.82 -27.29 12.61
CA GLY A 249 18.70 -27.31 13.77
C GLY A 249 20.14 -26.86 13.47
N ASP A 250 20.39 -26.33 12.28
CA ASP A 250 21.71 -25.85 11.84
C ASP A 250 21.92 -24.35 12.09
N TYR A 251 20.92 -23.66 12.65
CA TYR A 251 21.04 -22.23 12.95
C TYR A 251 22.12 -21.99 14.01
N VAL A 252 23.15 -21.26 13.61
CA VAL A 252 24.18 -20.76 14.51
C VAL A 252 23.94 -19.27 14.73
N PRO A 253 23.62 -18.84 15.96
CA PRO A 253 23.51 -17.42 16.28
C PRO A 253 24.78 -16.68 15.88
N THR A 254 24.63 -15.60 15.14
CA THR A 254 25.77 -14.75 14.79
C THR A 254 26.20 -13.98 16.04
N ALA A 255 27.48 -14.07 16.42
CA ALA A 255 28.05 -13.34 17.56
C ALA A 255 28.35 -11.85 17.23
N THR A 256 27.93 -11.38 16.07
CA THR A 256 28.15 -10.00 15.64
C THR A 256 26.99 -9.16 16.15
N GLU A 257 27.32 -8.13 16.93
CA GLU A 257 26.34 -7.15 17.37
C GLU A 257 25.63 -6.51 16.15
N PRO A 258 24.31 -6.26 16.23
CA PRO A 258 23.59 -5.57 15.18
C PRO A 258 24.25 -4.22 14.88
N ASN A 259 24.42 -3.90 13.60
CA ASN A 259 24.84 -2.56 13.22
C ASN A 259 23.69 -1.59 13.49
N ILE A 260 23.79 -0.84 14.60
CA ILE A 260 22.76 0.10 15.03
C ILE A 260 22.45 1.18 14.00
N GLU A 261 23.43 1.59 13.18
CA GLU A 261 23.22 2.59 12.13
C GLU A 261 22.33 2.04 11.01
N LEU A 262 22.56 0.80 10.59
CA LEU A 262 21.71 0.15 9.58
C LEU A 262 20.31 -0.19 10.14
N ALA A 263 20.21 -0.53 11.42
CA ALA A 263 18.91 -0.68 12.07
C ALA A 263 18.13 0.66 12.10
N MET A 264 18.81 1.76 12.42
CA MET A 264 18.25 3.11 12.38
C MET A 264 17.80 3.51 10.97
N ASP A 265 18.60 3.17 9.95
CA ASP A 265 18.27 3.44 8.56
C ASP A 265 17.04 2.66 8.08
N ASN A 266 16.83 1.45 8.61
CA ASN A 266 15.59 0.71 8.37
C ASN A 266 14.36 1.44 8.95
N CYS A 267 14.46 1.97 10.18
CA CYS A 267 13.40 2.81 10.76
C CYS A 267 13.17 4.07 9.90
N ALA A 268 14.24 4.68 9.42
CA ALA A 268 14.21 5.91 8.62
C ALA A 268 13.53 5.72 7.26
N SER A 269 13.52 4.51 6.71
CA SER A 269 12.84 4.20 5.44
C SER A 269 11.34 4.58 5.47
N CYS A 270 10.73 4.59 6.66
CA CYS A 270 9.34 4.99 6.90
C CYS A 270 9.21 6.24 7.80
N HIS A 271 9.98 6.36 8.88
CA HIS A 271 9.86 7.45 9.86
C HIS A 271 10.66 8.71 9.49
N ALA A 272 10.72 9.01 8.20
CA ALA A 272 11.37 10.19 7.65
C ALA A 272 10.55 10.79 6.52
N ARG A 273 10.49 12.12 6.46
CA ARG A 273 9.99 12.79 5.26
C ARG A 273 11.10 12.73 4.22
N ARG A 274 10.86 11.99 3.14
CA ARG A 274 11.92 11.56 2.24
C ARG A 274 11.42 11.27 0.84
N GLU A 275 12.29 11.49 -0.15
CA GLU A 275 12.09 11.08 -1.53
C GLU A 275 12.75 9.72 -1.77
N GLU A 276 12.06 8.84 -2.48
CA GLU A 276 12.59 7.55 -2.94
C GLU A 276 13.41 7.73 -4.21
N LEU A 277 14.67 7.32 -4.17
CA LEU A 277 15.62 7.40 -5.30
C LEU A 277 15.69 6.09 -6.09
N THR A 278 15.45 4.96 -5.43
CA THR A 278 15.45 3.63 -6.03
C THR A 278 14.10 2.97 -5.78
N ALA A 279 13.29 2.83 -6.84
CA ALA A 279 11.95 2.27 -6.74
C ALA A 279 11.98 0.83 -6.16
N ASN A 280 11.40 0.67 -4.97
CA ASN A 280 11.36 -0.56 -4.16
C ASN A 280 12.74 -1.23 -3.98
N GLY A 281 13.81 -0.42 -3.97
CA GLY A 281 15.18 -0.94 -3.97
C GLY A 281 15.75 -1.25 -2.59
N PHE A 282 15.24 -0.59 -1.55
CA PHE A 282 15.78 -0.67 -0.20
C PHE A 282 15.46 -2.00 0.46
N LYS A 283 16.45 -2.60 1.12
CA LYS A 283 16.32 -3.77 1.99
C LYS A 283 16.90 -3.46 3.36
N ALA A 284 16.30 -4.03 4.40
CA ALA A 284 16.83 -3.92 5.75
C ALA A 284 18.30 -4.38 5.78
N GLY A 285 19.17 -3.55 6.37
CA GLY A 285 20.62 -3.74 6.33
C GLY A 285 21.35 -2.93 5.26
N GLU A 286 20.64 -2.20 4.39
CA GLU A 286 21.23 -1.23 3.45
C GLU A 286 21.25 0.18 4.05
N ALA A 287 22.11 1.05 3.50
CA ALA A 287 22.23 2.43 3.96
C ALA A 287 21.06 3.28 3.43
N PHE A 288 20.43 4.05 4.30
CA PHE A 288 19.25 4.86 3.95
C PHE A 288 19.53 5.79 2.77
N HIS A 289 20.69 6.45 2.77
CA HIS A 289 21.04 7.45 1.75
C HIS A 289 21.40 6.88 0.37
N ASP A 290 21.54 5.56 0.24
CA ASP A 290 21.69 4.92 -1.08
C ASP A 290 20.33 4.80 -1.81
N HIS A 291 19.23 4.83 -1.06
CA HIS A 291 17.88 4.60 -1.58
C HIS A 291 16.95 5.80 -1.40
N PHE A 292 17.27 6.71 -0.47
CA PHE A 292 16.38 7.81 -0.09
C PHE A 292 17.11 9.13 0.09
N ARG A 293 16.46 10.21 -0.33
CA ARG A 293 16.85 11.58 0.00
C ARG A 293 15.99 12.12 1.12
N LEU A 294 16.59 12.36 2.29
CA LEU A 294 15.94 13.02 3.41
C LEU A 294 15.54 14.46 3.05
N VAL A 295 14.35 14.90 3.44
CA VAL A 295 13.96 16.31 3.37
C VAL A 295 14.76 17.10 4.40
N LEU A 296 15.44 18.13 3.90
CA LEU A 296 16.27 19.01 4.71
C LEU A 296 15.46 20.23 5.18
N PRO A 297 15.91 20.93 6.25
CA PRO A 297 15.20 22.09 6.80
C PRO A 297 15.15 23.33 5.91
N ASP A 298 15.87 23.32 4.79
CA ASP A 298 15.82 24.38 3.78
C ASP A 298 14.57 24.28 2.90
N LEU A 299 13.83 23.16 2.93
CA LEU A 299 12.53 23.06 2.28
C LEU A 299 11.53 24.00 2.98
N PRO A 300 10.91 24.95 2.26
CA PRO A 300 9.93 25.86 2.86
C PRO A 300 8.79 25.10 3.54
N ASN A 301 8.38 25.59 4.72
CA ASN A 301 7.30 25.03 5.55
C ASN A 301 7.52 23.60 6.07
N ALA A 302 8.65 22.95 5.78
CA ALA A 302 8.96 21.67 6.42
C ALA A 302 9.20 21.89 7.93
N TYR A 303 9.93 22.93 8.32
CA TYR A 303 10.19 23.21 9.74
C TYR A 303 9.74 24.61 10.12
N PHE A 304 9.37 24.79 11.38
CA PHE A 304 9.26 26.12 11.96
C PHE A 304 10.64 26.79 11.97
N VAL A 305 10.65 28.13 12.04
CA VAL A 305 11.90 28.92 12.05
C VAL A 305 12.83 28.59 13.23
N ASP A 306 12.31 27.99 14.30
CA ASP A 306 13.08 27.52 15.45
C ASP A 306 13.56 26.05 15.32
N GLY A 307 13.34 25.43 14.16
CA GLY A 307 13.78 24.07 13.85
C GLY A 307 12.85 22.96 14.32
N LYS A 308 11.69 23.28 14.93
CA LYS A 308 10.67 22.29 15.23
C LYS A 308 10.05 21.74 13.95
N ALA A 309 9.70 20.46 13.95
CA ALA A 309 8.93 19.86 12.87
C ALA A 309 7.62 20.64 12.67
N ASN A 310 7.31 20.98 11.42
CA ASN A 310 6.01 21.49 11.01
C ASN A 310 5.33 20.41 10.16
N GLU A 311 4.04 20.18 10.40
CA GLU A 311 3.25 19.13 9.73
C GLU A 311 3.93 17.74 9.80
N GLU A 312 3.75 16.92 8.76
CA GLU A 312 4.27 15.57 8.64
C GLU A 312 5.74 15.59 8.17
N ASN A 313 6.65 15.79 9.11
CA ASN A 313 8.08 15.61 8.90
C ASN A 313 8.64 14.31 9.49
N TYR A 314 7.78 13.55 10.18
CA TYR A 314 8.16 12.42 11.02
C TYR A 314 9.29 12.81 12.00
N VAL A 315 10.16 11.87 12.40
CA VAL A 315 11.10 12.09 13.51
C VAL A 315 12.58 11.93 13.13
N TYR A 316 12.92 11.20 12.08
CA TYR A 316 14.33 10.88 11.77
C TYR A 316 15.19 12.13 11.53
N GLY A 317 14.75 13.05 10.66
CA GLY A 317 15.49 14.28 10.38
C GLY A 317 15.70 15.14 11.63
N SER A 318 14.62 15.33 12.41
CA SER A 318 14.65 16.03 13.69
C SER A 318 15.62 15.38 14.69
N LEU A 319 15.63 14.05 14.79
CA LEU A 319 16.55 13.31 15.66
C LEU A 319 18.00 13.54 15.24
N LYS A 320 18.32 13.37 13.95
CA LYS A 320 19.70 13.54 13.44
C LYS A 320 20.26 14.93 13.68
N MET A 321 19.41 15.97 13.65
CA MET A 321 19.80 17.36 13.93
C MET A 321 19.84 17.72 15.43
N SER A 322 19.25 16.87 16.28
CA SER A 322 19.15 17.12 17.72
C SER A 322 20.47 16.87 18.46
N ARG A 323 20.52 17.33 19.72
CA ARG A 323 21.64 16.99 20.63
C ARG A 323 21.77 15.48 20.86
N MET A 324 20.64 14.76 20.89
CA MET A 324 20.60 13.31 21.10
C MET A 324 21.22 12.57 19.90
N GLY A 325 20.80 12.91 18.69
CA GLY A 325 21.37 12.34 17.46
C GLY A 325 22.87 12.58 17.33
N HIS A 326 23.34 13.80 17.65
CA HIS A 326 24.78 14.12 17.68
C HIS A 326 25.56 13.37 18.78
N LYS A 327 24.89 12.79 19.77
CA LYS A 327 25.49 11.95 20.82
C LYS A 327 25.37 10.46 20.52
N GLY A 328 24.78 10.07 19.39
CA GLY A 328 24.62 8.68 18.98
C GLY A 328 23.41 7.97 19.60
N VAL A 329 22.47 8.72 20.19
CA VAL A 329 21.20 8.14 20.65
C VAL A 329 20.40 7.68 19.44
N SER A 330 19.88 6.46 19.53
CA SER A 330 19.07 5.74 18.55
C SER A 330 17.61 5.65 18.99
N CYS A 331 16.72 5.27 18.09
CA CYS A 331 15.34 4.95 18.41
C CYS A 331 15.26 3.82 19.46
N LEU A 332 16.16 2.83 19.36
CA LEU A 332 16.16 1.64 20.21
C LEU A 332 16.64 1.90 21.64
N ASP A 333 17.26 3.04 21.91
CA ASP A 333 17.59 3.45 23.28
C ASP A 333 16.33 3.85 24.08
N CYS A 334 15.24 4.18 23.38
CA CYS A 334 14.01 4.71 23.98
C CYS A 334 12.76 3.88 23.66
N HIS A 335 12.71 3.19 22.52
CA HIS A 335 11.53 2.46 22.05
C HIS A 335 11.80 0.95 21.97
N ASN A 336 10.83 0.14 22.44
CA ASN A 336 10.80 -1.28 22.13
C ASN A 336 10.46 -1.45 20.64
N PRO A 337 11.26 -2.17 19.84
CA PRO A 337 11.05 -2.29 18.39
C PRO A 337 9.86 -3.17 17.98
N HIS A 338 9.27 -3.93 18.90
CA HIS A 338 8.12 -4.81 18.62
C HIS A 338 6.82 -4.16 19.10
N SER A 339 6.78 -3.64 20.34
CA SER A 339 5.57 -3.00 20.88
C SER A 339 5.44 -1.52 20.51
N HIS A 340 6.57 -0.85 20.22
CA HIS A 340 6.73 0.61 20.06
C HIS A 340 6.47 1.44 21.32
N GLU A 341 6.21 0.77 22.43
CA GLU A 341 6.14 1.43 23.72
C GLU A 341 7.52 1.97 24.11
N THR A 342 7.51 3.06 24.88
CA THR A 342 8.74 3.61 25.42
C THR A 342 9.28 2.68 26.51
N ILE A 343 10.58 2.41 26.47
CA ILE A 343 11.28 1.54 27.44
C ILE A 343 11.30 2.20 28.84
N LEU A 344 11.29 3.54 28.88
CA LEU A 344 11.18 4.35 30.09
C LEU A 344 9.91 5.22 30.03
N PRO A 345 9.32 5.61 31.18
CA PRO A 345 8.17 6.51 31.22
C PRO A 345 8.47 7.87 30.59
N VAL A 346 7.50 8.43 29.86
CA VAL A 346 7.65 9.74 29.20
C VAL A 346 7.82 10.87 30.22
N GLU A 347 7.30 10.67 31.44
CA GLU A 347 7.37 11.63 32.55
C GLU A 347 8.78 11.84 33.11
N ASP A 348 9.73 10.95 32.82
CA ASP A 348 11.10 10.96 33.33
C ASP A 348 12.16 11.42 32.29
N ASN A 349 11.72 11.89 31.10
CA ASN A 349 12.61 12.31 29.99
C ASN A 349 12.89 13.82 29.90
#